data_AF-A0A2Z5XCL9-F1
#
_entry.id   AF-A0A2Z5XCL9-F1
#
_cell.length_a   1.000
_cell.length_b   1.000
_cell.length_c   1.000
_cell.angle_alpha   90.00
_cell.angle_beta   90.00
_cell.angle_gamma   90.00
#
_symmetry.space_group_name_H-M   'P 1'
#
loop_
_entity.id
_entity.type
_entity.pdbx_description
1 polymer ?
#
loop_
_entity_poly.entity_id
_entity_poly.type
_entity_poly.pdbx_seq_one_letter_code
_entity_poly.pdbx_strand_id
1 'polypeptide(L)'
;TDGLQRGVPVIDLKSPISVPVGKATLGRIFNVLGQPVDNLPDGVGEETLPIHRPAPAFTDLETKPAIFETGIKVVDLLAPYRRGGKIGLFGGAGVGKTVLIMELINNIAKAHGGVSVFGGVGERTREGNDLYMEMKESGVINEKSLLESKVALVYGQMNEPPGARMRVGLTALTMAEYFRDINKQDVLLFIDNIFRFVQAGSEVSALLGRMPSAVGYQPTLGTEMGALQERITSTTQGSITSIQAVYVPADDLTDPAPATTFAHLDATTVLSRGLAAKGIYPAVDPLDSTSTMLQPLIVGDEHYKTAQLVKETLQRYKELQDIIAILGIDELSEEDRLVVDRARKIERFLSQPFFVAEVFTGSPGKYVDLENTIKGFNMILGGELDDLPEQAF
;
A
#
# COMPACT_ATOMS: atom_id res chain seq x y z
N THR A 1 14.14 11.61 -26.88
CA THR A 1 15.54 11.93 -27.25
C THR A 1 15.58 12.91 -28.40
N ASP A 2 14.54 13.72 -28.53
CA ASP A 2 14.34 14.61 -29.67
C ASP A 2 15.38 15.73 -29.62
N GLY A 3 15.96 16.06 -30.77
CA GLY A 3 17.01 17.07 -30.87
C GLY A 3 18.44 16.58 -30.56
N LEU A 4 18.65 15.32 -30.14
CA LEU A 4 20.00 14.76 -30.00
C LEU A 4 20.62 14.42 -31.37
N GLN A 5 21.86 14.84 -31.57
CA GLN A 5 22.64 14.57 -32.78
C GLN A 5 23.79 13.60 -32.50
N ARG A 6 24.23 12.88 -33.54
CA ARG A 6 25.44 12.04 -33.44
C ARG A 6 26.66 12.93 -33.25
N GLY A 7 27.54 12.57 -32.30
CA GLY A 7 28.77 13.31 -32.01
C GLY A 7 28.64 14.38 -30.91
N VAL A 8 27.46 14.51 -30.27
CA VAL A 8 27.30 15.36 -29.08
C VAL A 8 28.23 14.85 -27.97
N PRO A 9 29.00 15.74 -27.30
CA PRO A 9 29.87 15.34 -26.20
C PRO A 9 29.05 14.80 -25.03
N VAL A 10 29.52 13.70 -24.45
CA VAL A 10 28.91 13.06 -23.27
C VAL A 10 29.94 13.08 -22.14
N ILE A 11 29.52 13.55 -20.97
CA ILE A 11 30.34 13.55 -19.76
C ILE A 11 29.94 12.35 -18.92
N ASP A 12 30.91 11.48 -18.64
CA ASP A 12 30.73 10.37 -17.71
C ASP A 12 30.97 10.85 -16.27
N LEU A 13 29.92 10.79 -15.45
CA LEU A 13 29.98 11.18 -14.04
C LEU A 13 30.67 10.14 -13.14
N LYS A 14 31.05 8.97 -13.68
CA LYS A 14 31.70 7.86 -12.96
C LYS A 14 30.91 7.31 -11.76
N SER A 15 29.63 7.64 -11.68
CA SER A 15 28.71 7.15 -10.65
C SER A 15 27.36 6.79 -11.28
N PRO A 16 26.57 5.92 -10.62
CA PRO A 16 25.15 5.80 -10.91
C PRO A 16 24.42 7.14 -10.70
N ILE A 17 23.14 7.18 -11.09
CA ILE A 17 22.24 8.27 -10.68
C ILE A 17 22.21 8.32 -9.15
N SER A 18 22.52 9.48 -8.59
CA SER A 18 22.50 9.75 -7.15
C SER A 18 21.44 10.80 -6.84
N VAL A 19 20.71 10.59 -5.76
CA VAL A 19 19.54 11.40 -5.40
C VAL A 19 19.69 11.93 -3.96
N PRO A 20 19.13 13.11 -3.65
CA PRO A 20 19.21 13.66 -2.30
C PRO A 20 18.45 12.77 -1.31
N VAL A 21 18.93 12.72 -0.08
CA VAL A 21 18.35 11.88 0.98
C VAL A 21 18.26 12.63 2.31
N GLY A 22 17.63 12.00 3.30
CA GLY A 22 17.50 12.53 4.66
C GLY A 22 16.31 13.46 4.86
N LYS A 23 16.22 14.06 6.04
CA LYS A 23 15.02 14.82 6.47
C LYS A 23 14.72 16.03 5.58
N ALA A 24 15.71 16.54 4.85
CA ALA A 24 15.54 17.64 3.91
C ALA A 24 14.66 17.29 2.69
N THR A 25 14.41 15.99 2.44
CA THR A 25 13.51 15.54 1.36
C THR A 25 12.04 15.53 1.77
N LEU A 26 11.73 15.65 3.06
CA LEU A 26 10.36 15.61 3.57
C LEU A 26 9.58 16.85 3.09
N GLY A 27 8.33 16.63 2.66
CA GLY A 27 7.42 17.64 2.12
C GLY A 27 7.73 18.10 0.69
N ARG A 28 8.75 17.52 0.04
CA ARG A 28 9.20 17.90 -1.30
C ARG A 28 8.75 16.90 -2.36
N ILE A 29 8.72 17.35 -3.62
CA ILE A 29 8.47 16.51 -4.80
C ILE A 29 9.72 16.41 -5.64
N PHE A 30 10.17 15.19 -5.93
CA PHE A 30 11.35 14.90 -6.74
C PHE A 30 11.02 14.15 -8.02
N ASN A 31 11.80 14.39 -9.07
CA ASN A 31 11.81 13.53 -10.25
C ASN A 31 12.77 12.33 -10.07
N VAL A 32 12.86 11.47 -11.09
CA VAL A 32 13.74 10.28 -11.09
C VAL A 32 15.22 10.59 -10.83
N LEU A 33 15.71 11.78 -11.21
CA LEU A 33 17.09 12.22 -11.02
C LEU A 33 17.32 12.86 -9.65
N GLY A 34 16.29 12.94 -8.79
CA GLY A 34 16.39 13.59 -7.49
C GLY A 34 16.33 15.11 -7.55
N GLN A 35 15.89 15.70 -8.67
CA GLN A 35 15.71 17.14 -8.78
C GLN A 35 14.33 17.54 -8.24
N PRO A 36 14.21 18.62 -7.45
CA PRO A 36 12.93 19.10 -6.98
C PRO A 36 12.09 19.64 -8.15
N VAL A 37 10.79 19.31 -8.17
CA VAL A 37 9.82 19.74 -9.19
C VAL A 37 8.60 20.46 -8.60
N ASP A 38 8.70 20.87 -7.33
CA ASP A 38 7.64 21.53 -6.57
C ASP A 38 7.66 23.07 -6.63
N ASN A 39 8.59 23.66 -7.40
CA ASN A 39 8.83 25.10 -7.50
C ASN A 39 9.13 25.79 -6.15
N LEU A 40 9.59 25.04 -5.15
CA LEU A 40 10.06 25.58 -3.88
C LEU A 40 11.57 25.88 -3.96
N PRO A 41 12.10 26.80 -3.13
CA PRO A 41 13.53 27.14 -3.15
C PRO A 41 14.44 25.92 -3.03
N ASP A 42 15.58 26.01 -3.72
CA ASP A 42 16.66 25.03 -3.61
C ASP A 42 17.24 25.04 -2.20
N GLY A 43 17.26 23.86 -1.58
CA GLY A 43 17.66 23.68 -0.18
C GLY A 43 17.61 22.21 0.25
N VAL A 44 17.64 21.30 -0.72
CA VAL A 44 17.67 19.86 -0.46
C VAL A 44 19.11 19.53 -0.10
N GLY A 45 19.31 18.84 1.04
CA GLY A 45 20.63 18.68 1.67
C GLY A 45 21.73 18.12 0.75
N GLU A 46 22.99 18.31 1.15
CA GLU A 46 24.17 17.92 0.36
C GLU A 46 24.37 16.39 0.24
N GLU A 47 23.76 15.62 1.13
CA GLU A 47 23.92 14.17 1.16
C GLU A 47 23.09 13.50 0.06
N THR A 48 23.76 12.70 -0.77
CA THR A 48 23.15 11.96 -1.87
C THR A 48 23.52 10.49 -1.81
N LEU A 49 22.63 9.62 -2.28
CA LEU A 49 22.87 8.18 -2.39
C LEU A 49 22.56 7.66 -3.81
N PRO A 50 23.32 6.66 -4.30
CA PRO A 50 23.07 6.05 -5.60
C PRO A 50 21.80 5.21 -5.58
N ILE A 51 21.01 5.28 -6.66
CA ILE A 51 19.74 4.51 -6.74
C ILE A 51 19.94 3.00 -6.95
N HIS A 52 21.12 2.62 -7.43
CA HIS A 52 21.53 1.23 -7.64
C HIS A 52 22.36 0.75 -6.45
N ARG A 53 21.75 -0.07 -5.60
CA ARG A 53 22.36 -0.67 -4.41
C ARG A 53 22.00 -2.16 -4.33
N PRO A 54 22.86 -3.01 -3.75
CA PRO A 54 22.50 -4.39 -3.49
C PRO A 54 21.41 -4.48 -2.41
N ALA A 55 20.66 -5.59 -2.40
CA ALA A 55 19.79 -5.93 -1.28
C ALA A 55 20.62 -6.14 0.01
N PRO A 56 20.02 -5.93 1.20
CA PRO A 56 20.68 -6.23 2.47
C PRO A 56 21.21 -7.67 2.51
N ALA A 57 22.34 -7.87 3.19
CA ALA A 57 22.91 -9.21 3.33
C ALA A 57 22.02 -10.08 4.23
N PHE A 58 22.07 -11.40 4.05
CA PHE A 58 21.29 -12.34 4.85
C PHE A 58 21.51 -12.18 6.36
N THR A 59 22.73 -11.81 6.78
CA THR A 59 23.08 -11.57 8.18
C THR A 59 22.42 -10.34 8.79
N ASP A 60 21.95 -9.41 7.96
CA ASP A 60 21.40 -8.13 8.40
C ASP A 60 19.86 -8.18 8.48
N LEU A 61 19.25 -9.28 8.06
CA LEU A 61 17.80 -9.45 8.04
C LEU A 61 17.24 -9.74 9.44
N GLU A 62 16.12 -9.09 9.77
CA GLU A 62 15.38 -9.42 10.98
C GLU A 62 14.66 -10.76 10.81
N THR A 63 14.84 -11.65 11.79
CA THR A 63 14.33 -13.03 11.73
C THR A 63 12.98 -13.19 12.43
N LYS A 64 12.62 -12.27 13.32
CA LYS A 64 11.38 -12.34 14.09
C LYS A 64 10.24 -11.67 13.32
N PRO A 65 9.16 -12.41 12.99
CA PRO A 65 7.94 -11.80 12.47
C PRO A 65 7.35 -10.87 13.53
N ALA A 66 7.01 -9.65 13.14
CA ALA A 66 6.32 -8.70 13.98
C ALA A 66 5.14 -8.13 13.19
N ILE A 67 3.99 -8.01 13.85
CA ILE A 67 2.80 -7.39 13.29
C ILE A 67 3.02 -5.88 13.24
N PHE A 68 2.54 -5.28 12.17
CA PHE A 68 2.48 -3.85 11.99
C PHE A 68 1.03 -3.41 12.21
N GLU A 69 0.76 -2.80 13.36
CA GLU A 69 -0.58 -2.32 13.73
C GLU A 69 -0.92 -1.04 12.97
N THR A 70 -1.99 -1.09 12.18
CA THR A 70 -2.39 0.01 11.31
C THR A 70 -3.41 0.94 11.96
N GLY A 71 -4.09 0.47 13.00
CA GLY A 71 -5.23 1.13 13.62
C GLY A 71 -6.50 1.04 12.78
N ILE A 72 -6.55 0.14 11.79
CA ILE A 72 -7.67 -0.05 10.86
C ILE A 72 -8.24 -1.44 11.09
N LYS A 73 -9.47 -1.51 11.63
CA LYS A 73 -10.12 -2.76 12.09
C LYS A 73 -10.01 -3.92 11.10
N VAL A 74 -10.42 -3.69 9.84
CA VAL A 74 -10.45 -4.75 8.81
C VAL A 74 -9.05 -5.25 8.44
N VAL A 75 -8.06 -4.35 8.41
CA VAL A 75 -6.68 -4.71 8.08
C VAL A 75 -6.06 -5.48 9.25
N ASP A 76 -6.12 -4.92 10.45
CA ASP A 76 -5.49 -5.50 11.63
C ASP A 76 -6.11 -6.86 12.01
N LEU A 77 -7.43 -7.03 11.82
CA LEU A 77 -8.08 -8.31 12.10
C LEU A 77 -7.86 -9.36 11.00
N LEU A 78 -8.16 -9.04 9.73
CA LEU A 78 -8.35 -10.05 8.67
C LEU A 78 -7.16 -10.20 7.72
N ALA A 79 -6.34 -9.15 7.58
CA ALA A 79 -5.16 -9.13 6.73
C ALA A 79 -4.00 -8.38 7.42
N PRO A 80 -3.56 -8.82 8.61
CA PRO A 80 -2.59 -8.09 9.43
C PRO A 80 -1.28 -7.89 8.67
N TYR A 81 -0.73 -6.68 8.72
CA TYR A 81 0.51 -6.36 8.01
C TYR A 81 1.73 -6.84 8.79
N ARG A 82 2.77 -7.23 8.04
CA ARG A 82 4.07 -7.57 8.59
C ARG A 82 4.94 -6.31 8.65
N ARG A 83 5.64 -6.09 9.76
CA ARG A 83 6.65 -5.03 9.83
C ARG A 83 7.82 -5.31 8.89
N GLY A 84 8.08 -4.38 7.98
CA GLY A 84 9.00 -4.54 6.86
C GLY A 84 8.54 -5.53 5.78
N GLY A 85 7.26 -5.87 5.78
CA GLY A 85 6.65 -6.69 4.75
C GLY A 85 6.22 -5.89 3.52
N LYS A 86 5.79 -6.62 2.50
CA LYS A 86 5.29 -6.06 1.24
C LYS A 86 3.79 -6.35 1.13
N ILE A 87 3.01 -5.29 0.96
CA ILE A 87 1.55 -5.35 0.89
C ILE A 87 1.13 -4.98 -0.54
N GLY A 88 0.34 -5.84 -1.17
CA GLY A 88 -0.32 -5.52 -2.43
C GLY A 88 -1.68 -4.90 -2.19
N LEU A 89 -1.89 -3.68 -2.68
CA LEU A 89 -3.19 -3.01 -2.66
C LEU A 89 -3.86 -3.17 -4.03
N PHE A 90 -4.95 -3.92 -4.06
CA PHE A 90 -5.74 -4.18 -5.26
C PHE A 90 -7.01 -3.35 -5.22
N GLY A 91 -7.44 -2.82 -6.36
CA GLY A 91 -8.67 -2.04 -6.42
C GLY A 91 -8.82 -1.21 -7.68
N GLY A 92 -10.07 -1.08 -8.13
CA GLY A 92 -10.44 -0.21 -9.25
C GLY A 92 -10.28 1.28 -8.94
N ALA A 93 -10.64 2.13 -9.90
CA ALA A 93 -10.77 3.57 -9.63
C ALA A 93 -11.96 3.83 -8.70
N GLY A 94 -11.84 4.81 -7.78
CA GLY A 94 -12.94 5.27 -6.93
C GLY A 94 -13.27 4.41 -5.71
N VAL A 95 -12.53 3.34 -5.43
CA VAL A 95 -12.76 2.47 -4.24
C VAL A 95 -12.06 2.97 -2.96
N GLY A 96 -11.42 4.15 -3.00
CA GLY A 96 -10.77 4.75 -1.82
C GLY A 96 -9.30 4.36 -1.59
N LYS A 97 -8.56 3.90 -2.61
CA LYS A 97 -7.11 3.58 -2.50
C LYS A 97 -6.29 4.71 -1.89
N THR A 98 -6.41 5.90 -2.45
CA THR A 98 -5.68 7.09 -2.01
C THR A 98 -6.00 7.45 -0.56
N VAL A 99 -7.29 7.41 -0.20
CA VAL A 99 -7.77 7.69 1.16
C VAL A 99 -7.18 6.69 2.15
N LEU A 100 -7.12 5.40 1.80
CA LEU A 100 -6.48 4.37 2.63
C LEU A 100 -4.97 4.60 2.79
N ILE A 101 -4.27 4.96 1.72
CA ILE A 101 -2.82 5.28 1.75
C ILE A 101 -2.57 6.46 2.69
N MET A 102 -3.34 7.55 2.55
CA MET A 102 -3.19 8.73 3.40
C MET A 102 -3.48 8.43 4.87
N GLU A 103 -4.50 7.62 5.15
CA GLU A 103 -4.81 7.20 6.52
C GLU A 103 -3.67 6.38 7.14
N LEU A 104 -3.10 5.44 6.39
CA LEU A 104 -1.92 4.68 6.83
C LEU A 104 -0.76 5.61 7.16
N ILE A 105 -0.45 6.58 6.29
CA ILE A 105 0.61 7.58 6.55
C ILE A 105 0.35 8.34 7.86
N ASN A 106 -0.89 8.83 8.05
CA ASN A 106 -1.29 9.58 9.22
C ASN A 106 -1.20 8.74 10.51
N ASN A 107 -1.70 7.51 10.50
CA ASN A 107 -1.73 6.63 11.67
C ASN A 107 -0.30 6.29 12.15
N ILE A 108 0.62 6.09 11.21
CA ILE A 108 1.99 5.70 11.52
C ILE A 108 2.82 6.88 11.99
N ALA A 109 2.62 8.05 11.40
CA ALA A 109 3.21 9.28 11.89
C ALA A 109 2.78 9.60 13.33
N LYS A 110 1.52 9.30 13.69
CA LYS A 110 0.99 9.52 15.05
C LYS A 110 1.44 8.46 16.05
N ALA A 111 1.41 7.17 15.68
CA ALA A 111 1.66 6.05 16.60
C ALA A 111 3.14 5.67 16.72
N HIS A 112 3.90 5.72 15.63
CA HIS A 112 5.26 5.18 15.56
C HIS A 112 6.35 6.23 15.29
N GLY A 113 5.97 7.49 15.03
CA GLY A 113 6.91 8.56 14.69
C GLY A 113 7.67 8.33 13.37
N GLY A 114 7.20 7.38 12.55
CA GLY A 114 7.81 7.00 11.29
C GLY A 114 7.64 8.04 10.19
N VAL A 115 8.40 7.86 9.11
CA VAL A 115 8.31 8.67 7.89
C VAL A 115 7.84 7.82 6.73
N SER A 116 7.27 8.47 5.73
CA SER A 116 6.76 7.83 4.52
C SER A 116 7.49 8.34 3.28
N VAL A 117 7.62 7.49 2.28
CA VAL A 117 8.08 7.88 0.94
C VAL A 117 7.07 7.38 -0.07
N PHE A 118 6.62 8.25 -0.97
CA PHE A 118 5.68 7.90 -2.03
C PHE A 118 6.39 7.91 -3.37
N GLY A 119 6.45 6.75 -4.04
CA GLY A 119 6.94 6.58 -5.39
C GLY A 119 5.78 6.47 -6.38
N GLY A 120 5.46 7.57 -7.07
CA GLY A 120 4.50 7.60 -8.17
C GLY A 120 5.13 7.12 -9.47
N VAL A 121 5.08 5.81 -9.72
CA VAL A 121 5.58 5.12 -10.91
C VAL A 121 4.53 5.12 -12.00
N GLY A 122 4.72 5.94 -13.03
CA GLY A 122 3.83 5.99 -14.19
C GLY A 122 2.41 6.43 -13.85
N GLU A 123 2.26 7.30 -12.84
CA GLU A 123 0.97 7.86 -12.43
C GLU A 123 0.54 9.02 -13.32
N ARG A 124 -0.76 9.31 -13.32
CA ARG A 124 -1.29 10.49 -14.02
C ARG A 124 -0.88 11.74 -13.26
N THR A 125 -0.45 12.77 -13.99
CA THR A 125 -0.10 14.08 -13.41
C THR A 125 -1.23 14.67 -12.58
N ARG A 126 -2.48 14.50 -13.03
CA ARG A 126 -3.67 14.93 -12.27
C ARG A 126 -3.76 14.23 -10.92
N GLU A 127 -3.64 12.90 -10.89
CA GLU A 127 -3.76 12.09 -9.66
C GLU A 127 -2.62 12.41 -8.68
N GLY A 128 -1.39 12.62 -9.18
CA GLY A 128 -0.27 13.05 -8.35
C GLY A 128 -0.41 14.47 -7.78
N ASN A 129 -1.04 15.39 -8.53
CA ASN A 129 -1.37 16.73 -8.03
C ASN A 129 -2.48 16.67 -6.96
N ASP A 130 -3.55 15.93 -7.23
CA ASP A 130 -4.68 15.77 -6.31
C ASP A 130 -4.18 15.18 -4.98
N LEU A 131 -3.35 14.13 -5.02
CA LEU A 131 -2.70 13.56 -3.84
C LEU A 131 -1.85 14.58 -3.08
N TYR A 132 -1.06 15.40 -3.78
CA TYR A 132 -0.23 16.42 -3.16
C TYR A 132 -1.07 17.49 -2.44
N MET A 133 -2.18 17.92 -3.04
CA MET A 133 -3.10 18.87 -2.41
C MET A 133 -3.82 18.25 -1.21
N GLU A 134 -4.31 17.02 -1.35
CA GLU A 134 -4.96 16.29 -0.24
C GLU A 134 -4.00 16.08 0.95
N MET A 135 -2.72 15.80 0.68
CA MET A 135 -1.68 15.68 1.73
C MET A 135 -1.39 17.00 2.44
N LYS A 136 -1.52 18.14 1.75
CA LYS A 136 -1.41 19.46 2.38
C LYS A 136 -2.63 19.77 3.24
N GLU A 137 -3.83 19.54 2.71
CA GLU A 137 -5.09 19.80 3.41
C GLU A 137 -5.24 18.93 4.66
N SER A 138 -4.82 17.66 4.59
CA SER A 138 -4.83 16.73 5.73
C SER A 138 -3.69 16.95 6.73
N GLY A 139 -2.73 17.84 6.45
CA GLY A 139 -1.60 18.15 7.33
C GLY A 139 -0.48 17.10 7.33
N VAL A 140 -0.51 16.13 6.42
CA VAL A 140 0.60 15.17 6.19
C VAL A 140 1.85 15.91 5.67
N ILE A 141 1.63 16.90 4.80
CA ILE A 141 2.64 17.86 4.36
C ILE A 141 2.39 19.19 5.07
N ASN A 142 3.36 19.64 5.86
CA ASN A 142 3.26 20.91 6.59
C ASN A 142 3.88 22.03 5.76
N GLU A 143 3.04 22.87 5.16
CA GLU A 143 3.49 24.00 4.32
C GLU A 143 4.28 25.07 5.09
N LYS A 144 4.06 25.18 6.41
CA LYS A 144 4.77 26.16 7.24
C LYS A 144 6.16 25.67 7.65
N SER A 145 6.34 24.35 7.77
CA SER A 145 7.57 23.70 8.21
C SER A 145 7.75 22.39 7.46
N LEU A 146 8.41 22.43 6.29
CA LEU A 146 8.58 21.24 5.44
C LEU A 146 9.29 20.10 6.16
N LEU A 147 10.23 20.41 7.07
CA LEU A 147 10.96 19.44 7.89
C LEU A 147 10.07 18.67 8.87
N GLU A 148 8.89 19.19 9.20
CA GLU A 148 7.90 18.50 10.04
C GLU A 148 6.94 17.61 9.22
N SER A 149 6.98 17.71 7.89
CA SER A 149 6.21 16.86 7.00
C SER A 149 6.57 15.40 7.19
N LYS A 150 5.60 14.52 6.96
CA LYS A 150 5.74 13.08 7.23
C LYS A 150 6.04 12.27 5.97
N VAL A 151 6.05 12.90 4.81
CA VAL A 151 6.18 12.21 3.52
C VAL A 151 7.18 12.91 2.60
N ALA A 152 7.98 12.15 1.87
CA ALA A 152 8.70 12.61 0.68
C ALA A 152 8.05 12.05 -0.59
N LEU A 153 7.88 12.86 -1.63
CA LEU A 153 7.22 12.47 -2.87
C LEU A 153 8.24 12.34 -4.00
N VAL A 154 8.20 11.22 -4.73
CA VAL A 154 9.02 10.98 -5.92
C VAL A 154 8.09 10.58 -7.06
N TYR A 155 8.05 11.41 -8.11
CA TYR A 155 7.17 11.21 -9.26
C TYR A 155 7.95 10.94 -10.53
N GLY A 156 7.46 9.95 -11.28
CA GLY A 156 7.90 9.58 -12.61
C GLY A 156 6.64 9.35 -13.44
N GLN A 157 6.10 10.42 -14.00
CA GLN A 157 4.73 10.45 -14.52
C GLN A 157 4.57 9.70 -15.85
N MET A 158 3.32 9.45 -16.28
CA MET A 158 3.03 8.76 -17.55
C MET A 158 3.64 9.43 -18.79
N ASN A 159 3.78 10.76 -18.78
CA ASN A 159 4.37 11.53 -19.87
C ASN A 159 5.91 11.40 -19.94
N GLU A 160 6.54 10.81 -18.92
CA GLU A 160 7.98 10.57 -18.91
C GLU A 160 8.37 9.32 -19.71
N PRO A 161 9.58 9.32 -20.30
CA PRO A 161 10.06 8.17 -21.07
C PRO A 161 10.14 6.91 -20.20
N PRO A 162 10.03 5.71 -20.79
CA PRO A 162 10.03 4.46 -20.04
C PRO A 162 11.29 4.26 -19.19
N GLY A 163 12.44 4.80 -19.59
CA GLY A 163 13.65 4.77 -18.76
C GLY A 163 13.50 5.48 -17.41
N ALA A 164 12.77 6.59 -17.36
CA ALA A 164 12.50 7.32 -16.11
C ALA A 164 11.50 6.55 -15.24
N ARG A 165 10.38 6.10 -15.83
CA ARG A 165 9.38 5.26 -15.14
C ARG A 165 9.97 3.98 -14.56
N MET A 166 10.89 3.33 -15.27
CA MET A 166 11.57 2.11 -14.80
C MET A 166 12.59 2.36 -13.67
N ARG A 167 12.91 3.62 -13.33
CA ARG A 167 13.91 3.96 -12.31
C ARG A 167 13.34 4.72 -11.12
N VAL A 168 12.20 5.40 -11.26
CA VAL A 168 11.60 6.21 -10.20
C VAL A 168 11.31 5.41 -8.92
N GLY A 169 10.89 4.14 -9.04
CA GLY A 169 10.70 3.26 -7.88
C GLY A 169 12.00 3.04 -7.08
N LEU A 170 13.16 2.97 -7.75
CA LEU A 170 14.47 2.86 -7.10
C LEU A 170 14.87 4.17 -6.42
N THR A 171 14.52 5.32 -7.00
CA THR A 171 14.74 6.64 -6.40
C THR A 171 13.97 6.75 -5.07
N ALA A 172 12.67 6.44 -5.08
CA ALA A 172 11.83 6.41 -3.88
C ALA A 172 12.38 5.44 -2.83
N LEU A 173 12.73 4.22 -3.25
CA LEU A 173 13.32 3.22 -2.36
C LEU A 173 14.64 3.70 -1.74
N THR A 174 15.48 4.40 -2.49
CA THR A 174 16.78 4.88 -1.98
C THR A 174 16.60 5.94 -0.89
N MET A 175 15.61 6.81 -1.03
CA MET A 175 15.23 7.75 0.03
C MET A 175 14.67 7.00 1.26
N ALA A 176 13.85 5.97 1.05
CA ALA A 176 13.34 5.13 2.15
C ALA A 176 14.45 4.36 2.87
N GLU A 177 15.42 3.82 2.14
CA GLU A 177 16.58 3.11 2.70
C GLU A 177 17.45 4.02 3.55
N TYR A 178 17.59 5.31 3.22
CA TYR A 178 18.30 6.23 4.09
C TYR A 178 17.64 6.30 5.47
N PHE A 179 16.32 6.43 5.50
CA PHE A 179 15.58 6.46 6.75
C PHE A 179 15.68 5.13 7.53
N ARG A 180 15.72 3.99 6.84
CA ARG A 180 15.93 2.68 7.47
C ARG A 180 17.36 2.52 8.02
N ASP A 181 18.36 2.75 7.17
CA ASP A 181 19.75 2.39 7.44
C ASP A 181 20.46 3.41 8.34
N ILE A 182 20.23 4.71 8.09
CA ILE A 182 20.92 5.82 8.77
C ILE A 182 20.10 6.34 9.95
N ASN A 183 18.81 6.61 9.74
CA ASN A 183 17.94 7.13 10.81
C ASN A 183 17.38 6.04 11.73
N LYS A 184 17.52 4.75 11.36
CA LYS A 184 17.13 3.60 12.18
C LYS A 184 15.67 3.63 12.62
N GLN A 185 14.78 3.98 11.70
CA GLN A 185 13.35 4.11 11.95
C GLN A 185 12.54 3.20 11.02
N ASP A 186 11.29 2.96 11.41
CA ASP A 186 10.33 2.26 10.58
C ASP A 186 9.78 3.22 9.51
N VAL A 187 9.82 2.79 8.26
CA VAL A 187 9.51 3.60 7.08
C VAL A 187 8.37 2.95 6.31
N LEU A 188 7.43 3.76 5.85
CA LEU A 188 6.48 3.32 4.84
C LEU A 188 6.96 3.70 3.45
N LEU A 189 6.95 2.74 2.54
CA LEU A 189 7.18 2.99 1.12
C LEU A 189 5.89 2.72 0.33
N PHE A 190 5.34 3.74 -0.29
CA PHE A 190 4.24 3.58 -1.23
C PHE A 190 4.76 3.50 -2.64
N ILE A 191 4.34 2.48 -3.40
CA ILE A 191 4.64 2.38 -4.83
C ILE A 191 3.32 2.31 -5.58
N ASP A 192 2.91 3.41 -6.19
CA ASP A 192 1.76 3.48 -7.09
C ASP A 192 2.27 3.84 -8.48
N ASN A 193 2.33 2.95 -9.47
CA ASN A 193 1.89 1.56 -9.47
C ASN A 193 3.04 0.61 -9.82
N ILE A 194 3.18 -0.50 -9.09
CA ILE A 194 4.26 -1.46 -9.34
C ILE A 194 4.15 -2.13 -10.72
N PHE A 195 2.94 -2.27 -11.25
CA PHE A 195 2.74 -2.77 -12.62
C PHE A 195 3.36 -1.83 -13.67
N ARG A 196 3.33 -0.51 -13.44
CA ARG A 196 3.93 0.48 -14.36
C ARG A 196 5.45 0.39 -14.41
N PHE A 197 6.09 -0.07 -13.32
CA PHE A 197 7.52 -0.41 -13.33
C PHE A 197 7.79 -1.57 -14.30
N VAL A 198 6.98 -2.63 -14.25
CA VAL A 198 7.08 -3.78 -15.16
C VAL A 198 6.83 -3.37 -16.61
N GLN A 199 5.77 -2.60 -16.86
CA GLN A 199 5.43 -2.10 -18.19
C GLN A 199 6.57 -1.27 -18.79
N ALA A 200 7.13 -0.34 -18.01
CA ALA A 200 8.27 0.46 -18.44
C ALA A 200 9.50 -0.41 -18.74
N GLY A 201 9.73 -1.46 -17.95
CA GLY A 201 10.79 -2.45 -18.20
C GLY A 201 10.60 -3.21 -19.52
N SER A 202 9.37 -3.61 -19.84
CA SER A 202 9.04 -4.23 -21.12
C SER A 202 9.30 -3.30 -22.31
N GLU A 203 8.90 -2.03 -22.20
CA GLU A 203 9.18 -1.01 -23.22
C GLU A 203 10.70 -0.79 -23.42
N VAL A 204 11.46 -0.66 -22.34
CA VAL A 204 12.93 -0.53 -22.41
C VAL A 204 13.57 -1.78 -23.02
N SER A 205 13.12 -2.97 -22.63
CA SER A 205 13.65 -4.24 -23.14
C SER A 205 13.43 -4.39 -24.65
N ALA A 206 12.26 -3.99 -25.15
CA ALA A 206 11.98 -3.97 -26.58
C ALA A 206 12.89 -3.00 -27.34
N LEU A 207 13.12 -1.80 -26.80
CA LEU A 207 14.04 -0.82 -27.39
C LEU A 207 15.50 -1.28 -27.40
N LEU A 208 15.90 -2.11 -26.43
CA LEU A 208 17.23 -2.74 -26.38
C LEU A 208 17.38 -3.93 -27.35
N GLY A 209 16.32 -4.31 -28.08
CA GLY A 209 16.35 -5.43 -29.04
C GLY A 209 16.41 -6.81 -28.37
N ARG A 210 16.01 -6.92 -27.10
CA ARG A 210 15.90 -8.22 -26.42
C ARG A 210 14.68 -8.98 -26.94
N MET A 211 14.80 -10.30 -27.09
CA MET A 211 13.64 -11.13 -27.42
C MET A 211 12.61 -11.07 -26.29
N PRO A 212 11.32 -10.84 -26.58
CA PRO A 212 10.27 -10.84 -25.58
C PRO A 212 10.05 -12.26 -25.02
N SER A 213 9.61 -12.32 -23.76
CA SER A 213 9.20 -13.54 -23.07
C SER A 213 7.68 -13.74 -23.18
N ALA A 214 7.12 -14.59 -22.32
CA ALA A 214 5.67 -14.83 -22.21
C ALA A 214 4.89 -13.51 -22.16
N VAL A 215 3.80 -13.45 -22.95
CA VAL A 215 2.86 -12.31 -23.01
C VAL A 215 3.53 -10.97 -23.41
N GLY A 216 4.77 -10.99 -23.90
CA GLY A 216 5.49 -9.79 -24.37
C GLY A 216 6.34 -9.10 -23.30
N TYR A 217 6.46 -9.65 -22.10
CA TYR A 217 7.29 -9.09 -21.03
C TYR A 217 8.79 -9.26 -21.28
N GLN A 218 9.62 -8.48 -20.58
CA GLN A 218 11.06 -8.62 -20.66
C GLN A 218 11.54 -9.98 -20.11
N PRO A 219 12.58 -10.61 -20.70
CA PRO A 219 13.14 -11.87 -20.19
C PRO A 219 13.78 -11.71 -18.80
N THR A 220 14.08 -10.48 -18.38
CA THR A 220 14.69 -10.12 -17.09
C THR A 220 13.66 -9.77 -16.00
N LEU A 221 12.36 -10.00 -16.23
CA LEU A 221 11.28 -9.57 -15.34
C LEU A 221 11.51 -10.00 -13.88
N GLY A 222 11.77 -11.29 -13.65
CA GLY A 222 11.98 -11.83 -12.30
C GLY A 222 13.19 -11.21 -11.60
N THR A 223 14.31 -11.03 -12.32
CA THR A 223 15.53 -10.43 -11.74
C THR A 223 15.36 -8.94 -11.45
N GLU A 224 14.71 -8.19 -12.34
CA GLU A 224 14.47 -6.75 -12.14
C GLU A 224 13.46 -6.48 -11.02
N MET A 225 12.41 -7.30 -10.94
CA MET A 225 11.46 -7.26 -9.84
C MET A 225 12.16 -7.62 -8.52
N GLY A 226 12.90 -8.73 -8.48
CA GLY A 226 13.65 -9.14 -7.29
C GLY A 226 14.66 -8.08 -6.82
N ALA A 227 15.38 -7.43 -7.75
CA ALA A 227 16.32 -6.37 -7.39
C ALA A 227 15.68 -5.17 -6.69
N LEU A 228 14.41 -4.87 -6.99
CA LEU A 228 13.62 -3.84 -6.31
C LEU A 228 13.03 -4.38 -4.99
N GLN A 229 12.36 -5.53 -5.06
CA GLN A 229 11.60 -6.09 -3.95
C GLN A 229 12.50 -6.55 -2.80
N GLU A 230 13.66 -7.17 -3.06
CA GLU A 230 14.52 -7.71 -1.99
C GLU A 230 15.23 -6.63 -1.17
N ARG A 231 15.27 -5.39 -1.68
CA ARG A 231 15.73 -4.22 -0.92
C ARG A 231 14.67 -3.70 0.06
N ILE A 232 13.40 -3.98 -0.19
CA ILE A 232 12.27 -3.66 0.69
C ILE A 232 12.18 -4.79 1.73
N THR A 233 12.75 -4.56 2.90
CA THR A 233 12.77 -5.55 3.97
C THR A 233 13.09 -4.90 5.32
N SER A 234 12.85 -5.65 6.39
CA SER A 234 13.32 -5.36 7.75
C SER A 234 14.78 -5.76 7.91
N THR A 235 15.60 -4.83 8.39
CA THR A 235 16.97 -5.09 8.84
C THR A 235 17.05 -4.95 10.37
N THR A 236 18.21 -5.27 10.94
CA THR A 236 18.47 -5.03 12.37
C THR A 236 18.50 -3.55 12.75
N GLN A 237 18.56 -2.63 11.78
CA GLN A 237 18.61 -1.17 12.03
C GLN A 237 17.23 -0.51 11.95
N GLY A 238 16.31 -1.07 11.17
CA GLY A 238 14.97 -0.51 10.96
C GLY A 238 14.20 -1.32 9.92
N SER A 239 12.99 -0.88 9.57
CA SER A 239 12.16 -1.58 8.58
C SER A 239 11.64 -0.67 7.48
N ILE A 240 11.43 -1.25 6.29
CA ILE A 240 10.66 -0.62 5.21
C ILE A 240 9.44 -1.50 4.95
N THR A 241 8.28 -1.07 5.43
CA THR A 241 7.01 -1.71 5.10
C THR A 241 6.49 -1.06 3.82
N SER A 242 6.32 -1.82 2.74
CA SER A 242 5.85 -1.25 1.48
C SER A 242 4.39 -1.54 1.20
N ILE A 243 3.63 -0.54 0.78
CA ILE A 243 2.28 -0.69 0.24
C ILE A 243 2.35 -0.38 -1.25
N GLN A 244 2.04 -1.37 -2.07
CA GLN A 244 2.23 -1.31 -3.52
C GLN A 244 0.88 -1.46 -4.19
N ALA A 245 0.46 -0.44 -4.94
CA ALA A 245 -0.73 -0.60 -5.76
C ALA A 245 -0.41 -1.55 -6.91
N VAL A 246 -1.21 -2.60 -7.06
CA VAL A 246 -1.04 -3.60 -8.11
C VAL A 246 -2.21 -3.52 -9.07
N TYR A 247 -1.92 -3.16 -10.32
CA TYR A 247 -2.87 -3.26 -11.42
C TYR A 247 -2.83 -4.67 -12.02
N VAL A 248 -3.97 -5.36 -12.04
CA VAL A 248 -4.11 -6.66 -12.70
C VAL A 248 -4.65 -6.40 -14.11
N PRO A 249 -3.87 -6.67 -15.17
CA PRO A 249 -4.33 -6.44 -16.54
C PRO A 249 -5.45 -7.43 -16.87
N ALA A 250 -6.55 -6.90 -17.43
CA ALA A 250 -7.72 -7.69 -17.84
C ALA A 250 -8.30 -8.62 -16.75
N ASP A 251 -8.10 -8.27 -15.47
CA ASP A 251 -8.47 -9.10 -14.31
C ASP A 251 -7.86 -10.53 -14.33
N ASP A 252 -6.76 -10.73 -15.08
CA ASP A 252 -6.04 -12.01 -15.17
C ASP A 252 -4.89 -12.08 -14.16
N LEU A 253 -5.13 -12.81 -13.06
CA LEU A 253 -4.12 -13.06 -12.02
C LEU A 253 -2.99 -13.98 -12.48
N THR A 254 -3.15 -14.67 -13.62
CA THR A 254 -2.14 -15.60 -14.17
C THR A 254 -1.14 -14.89 -15.09
N ASP A 255 -1.36 -13.61 -15.39
CA ASP A 255 -0.39 -12.80 -16.13
C ASP A 255 0.98 -12.79 -15.39
N PRO A 256 2.10 -12.92 -16.12
CA PRO A 256 3.43 -12.97 -15.51
C PRO A 256 3.78 -11.80 -14.58
N ALA A 257 3.26 -10.59 -14.83
CA ALA A 257 3.55 -9.41 -14.02
C ALA A 257 2.95 -9.50 -12.61
N PRO A 258 1.61 -9.67 -12.43
CA PRO A 258 1.04 -9.94 -11.13
C PRO A 258 1.60 -11.23 -10.52
N ALA A 259 1.74 -12.33 -11.27
CA ALA A 259 2.27 -13.59 -10.73
C ALA A 259 3.67 -13.44 -10.10
N THR A 260 4.57 -12.71 -10.77
CA THR A 260 5.92 -12.43 -10.23
C THR A 260 5.84 -11.49 -9.03
N THR A 261 4.93 -10.51 -9.06
CA THR A 261 4.76 -9.56 -7.95
C THR A 261 4.22 -10.27 -6.70
N PHE A 262 3.23 -11.14 -6.86
CA PHE A 262 2.60 -11.91 -5.77
C PHE A 262 3.61 -12.76 -5.00
N ALA A 263 4.60 -13.33 -5.69
CA ALA A 263 5.65 -14.13 -5.05
C ALA A 263 6.46 -13.34 -4.00
N HIS A 264 6.44 -12.00 -4.04
CA HIS A 264 7.11 -11.15 -3.07
C HIS A 264 6.18 -10.55 -2.02
N LEU A 265 4.84 -10.66 -2.14
CA LEU A 265 3.91 -10.01 -1.21
C LEU A 265 3.68 -10.86 0.06
N ASP A 266 3.79 -10.24 1.23
CA ASP A 266 3.45 -10.85 2.52
C ASP A 266 1.95 -10.76 2.83
N ALA A 267 1.26 -9.76 2.28
CA ALA A 267 -0.17 -9.55 2.44
C ALA A 267 -0.82 -8.94 1.19
N THR A 268 -2.10 -9.22 0.98
CA THR A 268 -2.93 -8.66 -0.09
C THR A 268 -4.17 -8.01 0.51
N THR A 269 -4.38 -6.74 0.18
CA THR A 269 -5.56 -5.97 0.57
C THR A 269 -6.35 -5.65 -0.69
N VAL A 270 -7.51 -6.28 -0.83
CA VAL A 270 -8.37 -6.13 -2.02
C VAL A 270 -9.47 -5.14 -1.71
N LEU A 271 -9.63 -4.11 -2.53
CA LEU A 271 -10.70 -3.12 -2.40
C LEU A 271 -11.84 -3.41 -3.39
N SER A 272 -13.02 -3.67 -2.85
CA SER A 272 -14.22 -4.06 -3.59
C SER A 272 -15.09 -2.86 -3.96
N ARG A 273 -15.51 -2.78 -5.23
CA ARG A 273 -16.51 -1.80 -5.68
C ARG A 273 -17.88 -2.05 -5.04
N GLY A 274 -18.21 -3.32 -4.78
CA GLY A 274 -19.48 -3.69 -4.15
C GLY A 274 -19.61 -3.12 -2.74
N LEU A 275 -18.55 -3.22 -1.93
CA LEU A 275 -18.51 -2.62 -0.60
C LEU A 275 -18.56 -1.08 -0.64
N ALA A 276 -17.80 -0.47 -1.56
CA ALA A 276 -17.82 0.97 -1.76
C ALA A 276 -19.23 1.48 -2.15
N ALA A 277 -19.95 0.76 -3.01
CA ALA A 277 -21.32 1.09 -3.42
C ALA A 277 -22.33 0.96 -2.27
N LYS A 278 -22.07 0.10 -1.27
CA LYS A 278 -22.85 0.01 -0.02
C LYS A 278 -22.51 1.11 0.99
N GLY A 279 -21.55 1.99 0.68
CA GLY A 279 -21.07 3.04 1.58
C GLY A 279 -20.15 2.54 2.68
N ILE A 280 -19.55 1.34 2.54
CA ILE A 280 -18.65 0.75 3.53
C ILE A 280 -17.22 1.19 3.19
N TYR A 281 -16.64 2.01 4.08
CA TYR A 281 -15.27 2.52 3.96
C TYR A 281 -14.47 2.21 5.23
N PRO A 282 -13.22 1.70 5.11
CA PRO A 282 -12.54 1.36 3.88
C PRO A 282 -13.18 0.15 3.18
N ALA A 283 -13.18 0.14 1.85
CA ALA A 283 -13.85 -0.87 1.03
C ALA A 283 -13.06 -2.19 0.92
N VAL A 284 -12.39 -2.63 1.98
CA VAL A 284 -11.56 -3.84 2.01
C VAL A 284 -12.44 -5.08 1.98
N ASP A 285 -12.23 -5.95 1.00
CA ASP A 285 -12.91 -7.23 0.90
C ASP A 285 -12.39 -8.19 1.98
N PRO A 286 -13.23 -8.60 2.94
CA PRO A 286 -12.81 -9.41 4.07
C PRO A 286 -12.47 -10.87 3.70
N LEU A 287 -12.93 -11.34 2.54
CA LEU A 287 -12.74 -12.72 2.09
C LEU A 287 -11.58 -12.83 1.10
N ASP A 288 -11.44 -11.87 0.19
CA ASP A 288 -10.39 -11.87 -0.83
C ASP A 288 -9.04 -11.30 -0.32
N SER A 289 -9.06 -10.58 0.81
CA SER A 289 -7.82 -10.07 1.45
C SER A 289 -7.15 -11.16 2.30
N THR A 290 -5.83 -11.29 2.15
CA THR A 290 -5.05 -12.36 2.80
C THR A 290 -3.76 -11.83 3.41
N SER A 291 -3.21 -12.56 4.38
CA SER A 291 -1.90 -12.25 4.97
C SER A 291 -1.22 -13.52 5.43
N THR A 292 0.09 -13.60 5.19
CA THR A 292 0.96 -14.65 5.73
C THR A 292 1.07 -14.58 7.25
N MET A 293 0.77 -13.43 7.86
CA MET A 293 0.83 -13.21 9.31
C MET A 293 -0.38 -13.78 10.05
N LEU A 294 -1.49 -14.06 9.36
CA LEU A 294 -2.71 -14.59 9.99
C LEU A 294 -2.57 -16.09 10.30
N GLN A 295 -1.73 -16.40 11.29
CA GLN A 295 -1.45 -17.74 11.78
C GLN A 295 -1.44 -17.75 13.32
N PRO A 296 -1.95 -18.80 13.99
CA PRO A 296 -2.04 -18.86 15.45
C PRO A 296 -0.69 -18.61 16.15
N LEU A 297 0.41 -19.10 15.56
CA LEU A 297 1.77 -18.95 16.11
C LEU A 297 2.29 -17.51 16.08
N ILE A 298 1.71 -16.64 15.28
CA ILE A 298 2.15 -15.25 15.08
C ILE A 298 1.19 -14.28 15.75
N VAL A 299 -0.10 -14.35 15.43
CA VAL A 299 -1.13 -13.44 15.96
C VAL A 299 -1.72 -13.89 17.31
N GLY A 300 -1.44 -15.12 17.73
CA GLY A 300 -2.07 -15.74 18.89
C GLY A 300 -3.41 -16.41 18.57
N ASP A 301 -3.83 -17.33 19.45
CA ASP A 301 -5.02 -18.15 19.26
C ASP A 301 -6.31 -17.32 19.26
N GLU A 302 -6.39 -16.28 20.10
CA GLU A 302 -7.60 -15.46 20.23
C GLU A 302 -7.87 -14.67 18.93
N HIS A 303 -6.88 -13.87 18.49
CA HIS A 303 -6.98 -13.11 17.24
C HIS A 303 -7.29 -14.04 16.06
N TYR A 304 -6.56 -15.16 15.93
CA TYR A 304 -6.78 -16.09 14.83
C TYR A 304 -8.20 -16.66 14.83
N LYS A 305 -8.72 -17.12 15.97
CA LYS A 305 -10.08 -17.67 16.08
C LYS A 305 -11.14 -16.63 15.75
N THR A 306 -11.01 -15.41 16.28
CA THR A 306 -11.93 -14.31 15.96
C THR A 306 -11.94 -14.02 14.46
N ALA A 307 -10.78 -13.92 13.83
CA ALA A 307 -10.67 -13.67 12.39
C ALA A 307 -11.29 -14.81 11.55
N GLN A 308 -11.08 -16.08 11.93
CA GLN A 308 -11.69 -17.22 11.23
C GLN A 308 -13.21 -17.20 11.35
N LEU A 309 -13.76 -16.99 12.55
CA LEU A 309 -15.22 -16.92 12.76
C LEU A 309 -15.85 -15.77 11.98
N VAL A 310 -15.19 -14.62 11.89
CA VAL A 310 -15.64 -13.50 11.04
C VAL A 310 -15.69 -13.92 9.57
N LYS A 311 -14.63 -14.55 9.05
CA LYS A 311 -14.58 -15.03 7.65
C LYS A 311 -15.64 -16.10 7.38
N GLU A 312 -15.82 -17.07 8.27
CA GLU A 312 -16.83 -18.12 8.17
C GLU A 312 -18.26 -17.53 8.14
N THR A 313 -18.55 -16.58 9.04
CA THR A 313 -19.86 -15.91 9.11
C THR A 313 -20.15 -15.12 7.82
N LEU A 314 -19.16 -14.39 7.32
CA LEU A 314 -19.30 -13.62 6.08
C LEU A 314 -19.38 -14.51 4.83
N GLN A 315 -18.66 -15.63 4.81
CA GLN A 315 -18.73 -16.62 3.74
C GLN A 315 -20.12 -17.28 3.70
N ARG A 316 -20.65 -17.68 4.86
CA ARG A 316 -22.01 -18.23 4.97
C ARG A 316 -23.06 -17.22 4.53
N TYR A 317 -22.90 -15.94 4.91
CA TYR A 317 -23.77 -14.88 4.45
C TYR A 317 -23.75 -14.72 2.92
N LYS A 318 -22.59 -14.80 2.28
CA LYS A 318 -22.44 -14.74 0.82
C LYS A 318 -23.19 -15.89 0.12
N GLU A 319 -23.14 -17.11 0.67
CA GLU A 319 -23.90 -18.26 0.15
C GLU A 319 -25.42 -18.06 0.28
N LEU A 320 -25.86 -17.44 1.40
CA LEU A 320 -27.28 -17.17 1.64
C LEU A 320 -27.81 -16.01 0.79
N GLN A 321 -26.97 -15.09 0.30
CA GLN A 321 -27.41 -13.95 -0.52
C GLN A 321 -28.14 -14.38 -1.80
N ASP A 322 -27.67 -15.44 -2.47
CA ASP A 322 -28.33 -15.95 -3.69
C ASP A 322 -29.72 -16.50 -3.38
N ILE A 323 -29.86 -17.19 -2.23
CA ILE A 323 -31.16 -17.71 -1.76
C ILE A 323 -32.09 -16.55 -1.41
N ILE A 324 -31.60 -15.57 -0.66
CA ILE A 324 -32.37 -14.36 -0.26
C ILE A 324 -32.85 -13.60 -1.49
N ALA A 325 -32.02 -13.48 -2.53
CA ALA A 325 -32.37 -12.76 -3.75
C ALA A 325 -33.52 -13.45 -4.55
N ILE A 326 -33.67 -14.77 -4.43
CA ILE A 326 -34.68 -15.55 -5.16
C ILE A 326 -35.95 -15.76 -4.32
N LEU A 327 -35.79 -16.21 -3.08
CA LEU A 327 -36.89 -16.67 -2.22
C LEU A 327 -37.32 -15.63 -1.17
N GLY A 328 -36.46 -14.66 -0.86
CA GLY A 328 -36.67 -13.71 0.23
C GLY A 328 -36.10 -14.19 1.57
N ILE A 329 -35.92 -13.25 2.51
CA ILE A 329 -35.32 -13.53 3.82
C ILE A 329 -36.23 -14.38 4.72
N ASP A 330 -37.55 -14.34 4.49
CA ASP A 330 -38.54 -15.06 5.29
C ASP A 330 -38.53 -16.57 5.04
N GLU A 331 -37.88 -17.03 3.96
CA GLU A 331 -37.75 -18.47 3.67
C GLU A 331 -36.53 -19.11 4.34
N LEU A 332 -35.69 -18.32 5.00
CA LEU A 332 -34.53 -18.82 5.75
C LEU A 332 -34.95 -19.41 7.10
N SER A 333 -34.20 -20.43 7.54
CA SER A 333 -34.28 -20.98 8.89
C SER A 333 -33.95 -19.91 9.94
N GLU A 334 -34.42 -20.07 11.18
CA GLU A 334 -34.11 -19.11 12.26
C GLU A 334 -32.60 -18.97 12.49
N GLU A 335 -31.85 -20.07 12.37
CA GLU A 335 -30.38 -20.08 12.47
C GLU A 335 -29.73 -19.29 11.33
N ASP A 336 -30.16 -19.50 10.08
CA ASP A 336 -29.62 -18.76 8.92
C ASP A 336 -29.97 -17.28 8.99
N ARG A 337 -31.17 -16.92 9.48
CA ARG A 337 -31.55 -15.51 9.72
C ARG A 337 -30.62 -14.86 10.75
N LEU A 338 -30.33 -15.54 11.86
CA LEU A 338 -29.40 -15.04 12.87
C LEU A 338 -28.00 -14.82 12.28
N VAL A 339 -27.52 -15.74 11.45
CA VAL A 339 -26.23 -15.60 10.74
C VAL A 339 -26.25 -14.39 9.82
N VAL A 340 -27.32 -14.18 9.04
CA VAL A 340 -27.47 -13.01 8.16
C VAL A 340 -27.45 -11.71 8.95
N ASP A 341 -28.18 -11.63 10.06
CA ASP A 341 -28.25 -10.45 10.91
C ASP A 341 -26.89 -10.10 11.51
N ARG A 342 -26.17 -11.08 12.07
CA ARG A 342 -24.82 -10.89 12.59
C ARG A 342 -23.83 -10.55 11.47
N ALA A 343 -23.91 -11.20 10.32
CA ALA A 343 -23.03 -10.93 9.19
C ALA A 343 -23.17 -9.49 8.68
N ARG A 344 -24.39 -8.95 8.61
CA ARG A 344 -24.61 -7.54 8.23
C ARG A 344 -24.02 -6.56 9.25
N LYS A 345 -24.16 -6.85 10.54
CA LYS A 345 -23.51 -6.07 11.61
C LYS A 345 -21.99 -6.12 11.51
N ILE A 346 -21.42 -7.29 11.25
CA ILE A 346 -19.98 -7.46 11.01
C ILE A 346 -19.55 -6.65 9.77
N GLU A 347 -20.28 -6.75 8.65
CA GLU A 347 -19.98 -6.03 7.40
C GLU A 347 -19.94 -4.51 7.64
N ARG A 348 -20.89 -3.98 8.43
CA ARG A 348 -20.92 -2.56 8.83
C ARG A 348 -19.82 -2.21 9.82
N PHE A 349 -19.58 -3.05 10.82
CA PHE A 349 -18.57 -2.84 11.86
C PHE A 349 -17.13 -2.88 11.32
N LEU A 350 -16.90 -3.48 10.16
CA LEU A 350 -15.62 -3.39 9.45
C LEU A 350 -15.34 -1.96 8.92
N SER A 351 -16.38 -1.13 8.76
CA SER A 351 -16.22 0.27 8.40
C SER A 351 -15.60 1.09 9.52
N GLN A 352 -14.88 2.16 9.16
CA GLN A 352 -14.19 3.01 10.12
C GLN A 352 -14.06 4.44 9.58
N PRO A 353 -14.42 5.48 10.36
CA PRO A 353 -14.16 6.85 9.98
C PRO A 353 -12.66 7.16 10.09
N PHE A 354 -12.07 7.62 9.00
CA PHE A 354 -10.65 7.96 8.89
C PHE A 354 -10.40 9.43 9.23
N PHE A 355 -9.24 9.73 9.81
CA PHE A 355 -8.84 11.11 10.13
C PHE A 355 -8.71 11.95 8.86
N VAL A 356 -8.10 11.38 7.82
CA VAL A 356 -7.90 12.09 6.54
C VAL A 356 -9.22 12.33 5.79
N ALA A 357 -10.28 11.59 6.14
CA ALA A 357 -11.60 11.71 5.53
C ALA A 357 -12.56 12.63 6.31
N GLU A 358 -12.14 13.18 7.46
CA GLU A 358 -12.99 14.02 8.31
C GLU A 358 -13.47 15.28 7.56
N VAL A 359 -12.62 15.85 6.69
CA VAL A 359 -12.94 17.03 5.87
C VAL A 359 -14.10 16.75 4.90
N PHE A 360 -14.23 15.51 4.41
CA PHE A 360 -15.26 15.12 3.45
C PHE A 360 -16.52 14.54 4.12
N THR A 361 -16.36 13.86 5.25
CA THR A 361 -17.43 13.11 5.92
C THR A 361 -18.05 13.87 7.09
N GLY A 362 -17.36 14.86 7.65
CA GLY A 362 -17.76 15.58 8.87
C GLY A 362 -17.72 14.74 10.16
N SER A 363 -17.33 13.46 10.07
CA SER A 363 -17.24 12.56 11.22
C SER A 363 -15.79 12.49 11.70
N PRO A 364 -15.53 12.60 13.02
CA PRO A 364 -14.18 12.60 13.55
C PRO A 364 -13.52 11.25 13.34
N GLY A 365 -12.29 11.26 12.82
CA GLY A 365 -11.50 10.05 12.62
C GLY A 365 -11.27 9.27 13.92
N LYS A 366 -11.17 7.94 13.80
CA LYS A 366 -10.91 7.04 14.94
C LYS A 366 -9.74 6.12 14.62
N TYR A 367 -8.78 6.09 15.54
CA TYR A 367 -7.78 5.02 15.62
C TYR A 367 -8.34 3.92 16.52
N VAL A 368 -8.28 2.66 16.09
CA VAL A 368 -8.81 1.53 16.85
C VAL A 368 -7.70 0.53 17.12
N ASP A 369 -7.36 0.34 18.39
CA ASP A 369 -6.33 -0.62 18.80
C ASP A 369 -6.77 -2.07 18.51
N LEU A 370 -5.80 -2.96 18.31
CA LEU A 370 -6.05 -4.38 18.01
C LEU A 370 -6.88 -5.08 19.10
N GLU A 371 -6.59 -4.82 20.38
CA GLU A 371 -7.33 -5.42 21.51
C GLU A 371 -8.82 -5.05 21.47
N ASN A 372 -9.11 -3.78 21.21
CA ASN A 372 -10.48 -3.27 21.08
C ASN A 372 -11.18 -3.85 19.84
N THR A 373 -10.43 -4.05 18.75
CA THR A 373 -10.92 -4.69 17.54
C THR A 373 -11.38 -6.12 17.83
N ILE A 374 -10.50 -6.96 18.41
CA ILE A 374 -10.81 -8.35 18.73
C ILE A 374 -12.01 -8.46 19.67
N LYS A 375 -12.01 -7.65 20.74
CA LYS A 375 -13.13 -7.61 21.70
C LYS A 375 -14.45 -7.25 21.03
N GLY A 376 -14.48 -6.22 20.19
CA GLY A 376 -15.69 -5.77 19.49
C GLY A 376 -16.27 -6.86 18.58
N PHE A 377 -15.43 -7.53 17.79
CA PHE A 377 -15.87 -8.64 16.94
C PHE A 377 -16.34 -9.84 17.75
N ASN A 378 -15.67 -10.17 18.87
CA ASN A 378 -16.11 -11.25 19.75
C ASN A 378 -17.48 -10.98 20.40
N MET A 379 -17.79 -9.73 20.77
CA MET A 379 -19.12 -9.37 21.31
C MET A 379 -20.24 -9.54 20.26
N ILE A 380 -19.97 -9.19 18.99
CA ILE A 380 -20.93 -9.38 17.89
C ILE A 380 -21.11 -10.88 17.61
N LEU A 381 -20.01 -11.63 17.50
CA LEU A 381 -20.05 -13.08 17.26
C LEU A 381 -20.71 -13.85 18.41
N GLY A 382 -20.51 -13.40 19.65
CA GLY A 382 -21.10 -13.97 20.86
C GLY A 382 -22.58 -13.63 21.07
N GLY A 383 -23.15 -12.70 20.28
CA GLY A 383 -24.56 -12.32 20.36
C GLY A 383 -24.90 -11.28 21.43
N GLU A 384 -23.91 -10.73 22.14
CA GLU A 384 -24.13 -9.71 23.18
C GLU A 384 -24.74 -8.42 22.62
N LEU A 385 -24.62 -8.20 21.30
CA LEU A 385 -25.08 -7.01 20.60
C LEU A 385 -26.20 -7.33 19.57
N ASP A 386 -26.90 -8.46 19.75
CA ASP A 386 -27.97 -8.88 18.84
C ASP A 386 -29.18 -7.94 18.86
N ASP A 387 -29.45 -7.28 19.99
CA ASP A 387 -30.56 -6.33 20.14
C ASP A 387 -30.30 -4.97 19.45
N LEU A 388 -29.06 -4.66 19.08
CA LEU A 388 -28.72 -3.38 18.44
C LEU A 388 -29.05 -3.39 16.94
N PRO A 389 -29.55 -2.27 16.38
CA PRO A 389 -29.81 -2.16 14.96
C PRO A 389 -28.50 -2.10 14.14
N GLU A 390 -28.53 -2.55 12.89
CA GLU A 390 -27.37 -2.54 11.98
C GLU A 390 -26.70 -1.15 11.85
N GLN A 391 -27.48 -0.06 11.93
CA GLN A 391 -27.00 1.32 11.80
C GLN A 391 -26.16 1.81 12.99
N ALA A 392 -26.14 1.06 14.10
CA ALA A 392 -25.30 1.38 15.25
C ALA A 392 -23.82 0.97 15.06
N PHE A 393 -23.55 0.13 14.06
CA PHE A 393 -22.23 -0.41 13.71
C PHE A 393 -21.67 0.30 12.48
#